data_AF-A0AAV4ZBC3-F1
#
_entry.id   AF-A0AAV4ZBC3-F1
#
_cell.length_a   1.000
_cell.length_b   1.000
_cell.length_c   1.000
_cell.angle_alpha   90.00
_cell.angle_beta   90.00
_cell.angle_gamma   90.00
#
_symmetry.space_group_name_H-M   'P 1'
#
loop_
_entity.id
_entity.type
_entity.pdbx_description
1 polymer ?
#
loop_
_entity_poly.entity_id
_entity_poly.type
_entity_poly.pdbx_seq_one_letter_code
_entity_poly.pdbx_strand_id
1 'polypeptide(L)'
;MSSAAVVEQVVATATITTERGASSAVAYQQAATATVANEQGPAGPPGSGIGYDHQQPSPSMLWTVAHNLGARPGVQTFSVGGVEIVGAVQHLSNNVLSIAFVVPVAGYAHVI
;
A
#
# COMPACT_ATOMS: atom_id res chain seq x y z
N MET A 1 -12.24 22.02 7.96
CA MET A 1 -11.76 23.37 7.62
C MET A 1 -11.25 23.33 6.19
N SER A 2 -12.05 23.75 5.19
CA SER A 2 -11.65 23.68 3.78
C SER A 2 -10.80 24.89 3.40
N SER A 3 -9.61 24.63 2.84
CA SER A 3 -8.69 25.65 2.32
C SER A 3 -9.28 26.31 1.07
N ALA A 4 -9.27 27.64 1.03
CA ALA A 4 -9.71 28.41 -0.12
C ALA A 4 -8.60 28.42 -1.19
N ALA A 5 -8.84 27.79 -2.33
CA ALA A 5 -8.02 27.99 -3.52
C ALA A 5 -8.42 29.35 -4.14
N VAL A 6 -7.50 30.31 -4.15
CA VAL A 6 -7.69 31.55 -4.92
C VAL A 6 -7.50 31.19 -6.38
N VAL A 7 -8.60 31.14 -7.14
CA VAL A 7 -8.56 31.02 -8.58
C VAL A 7 -8.23 32.40 -9.15
N GLU A 8 -7.12 32.51 -9.87
CA GLU A 8 -6.74 33.72 -10.60
C GLU A 8 -7.85 34.05 -11.62
N GLN A 9 -8.48 35.21 -11.50
CA GLN A 9 -9.58 35.62 -12.36
C GLN A 9 -9.11 35.75 -13.81
N VAL A 10 -9.62 34.89 -14.70
CA VAL A 10 -9.48 35.09 -16.14
C VAL A 10 -10.48 36.17 -16.55
N VAL A 11 -10.01 37.43 -16.62
CA VAL A 11 -10.82 38.56 -17.09
C VAL A 11 -10.84 38.54 -18.62
N ALA A 12 -11.85 37.91 -19.21
CA ALA A 12 -12.08 38.02 -20.65
C ALA A 12 -12.63 39.42 -20.97
N THR A 13 -11.92 40.20 -21.79
CA THR A 13 -12.39 41.54 -22.21
C THR A 13 -13.03 41.42 -23.59
N ALA A 14 -14.34 41.59 -23.69
CA ALA A 14 -15.05 41.69 -24.96
C ALA A 14 -15.33 43.17 -25.28
N THR A 15 -14.93 43.63 -26.46
CA THR A 15 -15.25 44.99 -26.93
C THR A 15 -16.54 44.93 -27.74
N ILE A 16 -17.60 45.58 -27.25
CA ILE A 16 -18.86 45.73 -28.00
C ILE A 16 -18.85 47.08 -28.71
N THR A 17 -18.94 47.07 -30.05
CA THR A 17 -19.11 48.29 -30.84
C THR A 17 -20.60 48.47 -31.16
N THR A 18 -21.20 49.55 -30.65
CA THR A 18 -22.56 49.96 -31.00
C THR A 18 -22.52 51.12 -31.99
N GLU A 19 -23.47 51.15 -32.93
CA GLU A 19 -23.46 52.08 -34.08
C GLU A 19 -23.82 53.54 -33.71
N ARG A 20 -24.17 53.81 -32.45
CA ARG A 20 -24.53 55.15 -31.99
C ARG A 20 -23.80 55.40 -30.67
N GLY A 21 -22.75 56.23 -30.76
CA GLY A 21 -21.73 56.44 -29.73
C GLY A 21 -22.21 56.46 -28.28
N ALA A 22 -22.06 55.32 -27.62
CA ALA A 22 -21.73 55.13 -26.21
C ALA A 22 -21.45 53.63 -26.02
N SER A 23 -20.18 53.27 -25.87
CA SER A 23 -19.77 51.89 -25.61
C SER A 23 -19.64 51.68 -24.10
N SER A 24 -20.53 50.89 -23.51
CA SER A 24 -20.36 50.39 -22.14
C SER A 24 -19.65 49.03 -22.21
N ALA A 25 -18.39 48.98 -21.77
CA ALA A 25 -17.70 47.70 -21.60
C ALA A 25 -18.31 46.97 -20.39
N VAL A 26 -18.92 45.81 -20.62
CA VAL A 26 -19.41 44.94 -19.53
C VAL A 26 -18.34 43.90 -19.27
N ALA A 27 -17.64 44.01 -18.14
CA ALA A 27 -16.73 42.98 -17.66
C ALA A 27 -17.55 41.85 -17.01
N TYR A 28 -17.51 40.64 -17.59
CA TYR A 28 -18.11 39.46 -16.97
C TYR A 28 -17.03 38.70 -16.21
N GLN A 29 -17.21 38.57 -14.89
CA GLN A 29 -16.35 37.73 -14.05
C GLN A 29 -16.85 36.29 -14.12
N GLN A 30 -16.29 35.50 -15.04
CA GLN A 30 -16.62 34.07 -15.10
C GLN A 30 -15.81 33.34 -14.04
N ALA A 31 -16.49 32.89 -12.97
CA ALA A 31 -15.88 32.04 -11.96
C ALA A 31 -15.58 30.66 -12.57
N ALA A 32 -14.31 30.38 -12.81
CA ALA A 32 -13.85 29.03 -13.15
C ALA A 32 -13.62 28.26 -11.85
N THR A 33 -14.38 27.17 -11.63
CA THR A 33 -14.10 26.27 -10.51
C THR A 33 -13.04 25.27 -10.94
N ALA A 34 -11.81 25.43 -10.47
CA ALA A 34 -10.76 24.44 -10.64
C ALA A 34 -10.94 23.33 -9.60
N THR A 35 -11.28 22.11 -10.04
CA THR A 35 -11.22 20.91 -9.21
C THR A 35 -9.81 20.33 -9.27
N VAL A 36 -9.06 20.39 -8.16
CA VAL A 36 -7.79 19.66 -8.05
C VAL A 36 -8.13 18.17 -7.91
N ALA A 37 -7.81 17.37 -8.93
CA ALA A 37 -7.94 15.93 -8.85
C ALA A 37 -6.88 15.38 -7.89
N ASN A 38 -7.30 14.70 -6.82
CA ASN A 38 -6.39 13.91 -6.00
C ASN A 38 -6.06 12.63 -6.76
N GLU A 39 -4.99 12.63 -7.55
CA GLU A 39 -4.56 11.43 -8.26
C GLU A 39 -3.85 10.48 -7.27
N GLN A 40 -4.46 9.33 -6.99
CA GLN A 40 -3.78 8.22 -6.33
C GLN A 40 -2.67 7.74 -7.28
N GLY A 41 -1.44 7.59 -6.75
CA GLY A 41 -0.33 7.06 -7.53
C GLY A 41 -0.65 5.67 -8.13
N PRO A 42 0.07 5.25 -9.19
CA PRO A 42 -0.15 3.94 -9.81
C PRO A 42 -0.15 2.82 -8.75
N ALA A 43 -1.04 1.84 -8.92
CA ALA A 43 -0.98 0.63 -8.12
C ALA A 43 0.40 -0.01 -8.25
N GLY A 44 0.96 -0.51 -7.14
CA GLY A 44 2.21 -1.25 -7.16
C GLY A 44 2.09 -2.54 -8.00
N PRO A 45 3.22 -3.12 -8.45
CA PRO A 45 3.20 -4.42 -9.10
C PRO A 45 2.50 -5.48 -8.24
N PRO A 46 1.77 -6.43 -8.84
CA PRO A 46 1.23 -7.58 -8.10
C PRO A 46 2.36 -8.32 -7.37
N GLY A 47 2.14 -8.66 -6.09
CA GLY A 47 3.03 -9.54 -5.35
C GLY A 47 3.10 -10.93 -5.99
N SER A 48 4.23 -11.62 -5.87
CA SER A 48 4.46 -12.91 -6.55
C SER A 48 3.54 -14.05 -6.09
N GLY A 49 2.73 -13.86 -5.03
CA GLY A 49 1.69 -14.79 -4.58
C GLY A 49 2.18 -16.16 -4.09
N ILE A 50 3.49 -16.36 -3.95
CA ILE A 50 4.11 -17.63 -3.57
C ILE A 50 4.41 -17.65 -2.07
N GLY A 51 3.50 -18.23 -1.28
CA GLY A 51 3.71 -18.56 0.12
C GLY A 51 3.86 -20.07 0.34
N TYR A 52 4.43 -20.47 1.48
CA TYR A 52 4.56 -21.87 1.90
C TYR A 52 4.10 -22.02 3.35
N ASP A 53 3.26 -23.04 3.59
CA ASP A 53 2.80 -23.37 4.94
C ASP A 53 3.54 -24.59 5.48
N HIS A 54 4.29 -24.40 6.56
CA HIS A 54 4.96 -25.47 7.30
C HIS A 54 4.07 -26.01 8.41
N GLN A 55 3.95 -27.33 8.52
CA GLN A 55 3.22 -27.99 9.61
C GLN A 55 4.20 -28.69 10.55
N GLN A 56 4.06 -28.43 11.85
CA GLN A 56 4.85 -29.05 12.91
C GLN A 56 3.92 -29.65 13.98
N PRO A 57 3.30 -30.82 13.70
CA PRO A 57 2.32 -31.43 14.61
C PRO A 57 2.94 -31.98 15.91
N SER A 58 4.24 -32.30 15.90
CA SER A 58 4.96 -32.77 17.08
C SER A 58 5.76 -31.64 17.72
N PRO A 59 5.65 -31.42 19.05
CA PRO A 59 6.36 -30.34 19.72
C PRO A 59 7.88 -30.42 19.52
N SER A 60 8.48 -29.34 19.05
CA SER A 60 9.93 -29.21 18.88
C SER A 60 10.38 -27.80 19.22
N MET A 61 11.59 -27.69 19.77
CA MET A 61 12.26 -26.39 19.97
C MET A 61 12.88 -25.85 18.70
N LEU A 62 13.12 -26.71 17.69
CA LEU A 62 13.73 -26.33 16.42
C LEU A 62 12.89 -26.85 15.27
N TRP A 63 12.38 -25.94 14.45
CA TRP A 63 11.66 -26.27 13.23
C TRP A 63 12.60 -25.99 12.05
N THR A 64 12.82 -26.97 11.18
CA THR A 64 13.54 -26.79 9.92
C THR A 64 12.54 -26.77 8.79
N VAL A 65 12.50 -25.67 8.04
CA VAL A 65 11.45 -25.37 7.07
C VAL A 65 12.06 -25.27 5.68
N ALA A 66 11.77 -26.24 4.82
CA ALA A 66 12.21 -26.27 3.42
C ALA A 66 11.11 -25.71 2.50
N HIS A 67 11.10 -24.39 2.33
CA HIS A 67 10.03 -23.67 1.63
C HIS A 67 10.26 -23.54 0.10
N ASN A 68 11.49 -23.68 -0.39
CA ASN A 68 11.82 -23.66 -1.83
C ASN A 68 11.34 -22.43 -2.62
N LEU A 69 11.28 -21.26 -1.98
CA LEU A 69 10.81 -20.02 -2.62
C LEU A 69 11.91 -19.24 -3.35
N GLY A 70 13.18 -19.65 -3.26
CA GLY A 70 14.30 -18.93 -3.89
C GLY A 70 14.61 -17.57 -3.27
N ALA A 71 14.12 -17.28 -2.07
CA ALA A 71 14.23 -15.99 -1.38
C ALA A 71 14.42 -16.15 0.15
N ARG A 72 14.52 -15.03 0.87
CA ARG A 72 14.53 -14.99 2.34
C ARG A 72 13.22 -14.36 2.83
N PRO A 73 12.13 -15.14 2.89
CA PRO A 73 10.77 -14.67 3.15
C PRO A 73 10.56 -14.23 4.61
N GLY A 74 9.48 -13.50 4.86
CA GLY A 74 8.94 -13.31 6.20
C GLY A 74 8.34 -14.61 6.74
N VAL A 75 8.26 -14.72 8.06
CA VAL A 75 7.67 -15.89 8.73
C VAL A 75 6.76 -15.43 9.86
N GLN A 76 5.55 -15.97 9.90
CA GLN A 76 4.67 -15.91 11.07
C GLN A 76 4.44 -17.33 11.59
N THR A 77 4.49 -17.51 12.90
CA THR A 77 4.35 -18.81 13.54
C THR A 77 3.17 -18.84 14.49
N PHE A 78 2.45 -19.95 14.49
CA PHE A 78 1.25 -20.16 15.29
C PHE A 78 1.33 -21.50 16.00
N SER A 79 0.80 -21.56 17.21
CA SER A 79 0.54 -22.81 17.92
C SER A 79 -0.58 -23.61 17.24
N VAL A 80 -0.76 -24.88 17.63
CA VAL A 80 -1.92 -25.69 17.22
C VAL A 80 -3.28 -25.04 17.49
N GLY A 81 -3.37 -24.15 18.48
CA GLY A 81 -4.59 -23.40 18.81
C GLY A 81 -4.79 -22.11 18.00
N GLY A 82 -3.90 -21.81 17.05
CA GLY A 82 -3.96 -20.58 16.23
C GLY A 82 -3.47 -19.32 16.95
N VAL A 83 -2.87 -19.46 18.14
CA VAL A 83 -2.23 -18.33 18.84
C VAL A 83 -0.86 -18.08 18.23
N GLU A 84 -0.57 -16.83 17.87
CA GLU A 84 0.74 -16.40 17.38
C GLU A 84 1.82 -16.65 18.44
N ILE A 85 2.93 -17.22 18.00
CA ILE A 85 4.12 -17.50 18.79
C ILE A 85 5.31 -16.88 18.08
N VAL A 86 6.30 -16.42 18.84
CA VAL A 86 7.52 -15.82 18.28
C VAL A 86 8.71 -16.74 18.54
N GLY A 87 9.40 -17.12 17.47
CA GLY A 87 10.67 -17.84 17.50
C GLY A 87 11.80 -17.05 16.87
N ALA A 88 13.04 -17.40 17.18
CA ALA A 88 14.21 -16.86 16.51
C ALA A 88 14.35 -17.49 15.12
N VAL A 89 14.18 -16.69 14.07
CA VAL A 89 14.27 -17.14 12.67
C VAL A 89 15.69 -16.96 12.15
N GLN A 90 16.24 -18.00 11.52
CA GLN A 90 17.51 -17.96 10.80
C GLN A 90 17.33 -18.51 9.39
N HIS A 91 17.63 -17.69 8.36
CA HIS A 91 17.66 -18.15 6.97
C HIS A 91 18.97 -18.90 6.71
N LEU A 92 18.87 -20.22 6.53
CA LEU A 92 20.01 -21.10 6.26
C LEU A 92 20.42 -21.03 4.78
N SER A 93 19.45 -20.83 3.89
CA SER A 93 19.63 -20.57 2.46
C SER A 93 18.44 -19.81 1.88
N ASN A 94 18.39 -19.62 0.56
CA ASN A 94 17.22 -19.06 -0.13
C ASN A 94 16.02 -20.02 -0.21
N ASN A 95 16.18 -21.27 0.25
CA ASN A 95 15.13 -22.29 0.16
C ASN A 95 14.83 -22.95 1.51
N VAL A 96 15.61 -22.65 2.55
CA VAL A 96 15.54 -23.29 3.85
C VAL A 96 15.78 -22.27 4.95
N LEU A 97 14.96 -22.32 6.00
CA LEU A 97 15.13 -21.57 7.23
C LEU A 97 14.95 -22.47 8.45
N SER A 98 15.45 -22.01 9.60
CA SER A 98 15.15 -22.60 10.90
C SER A 98 14.43 -21.61 11.80
N ILE A 99 13.63 -22.14 12.72
CA ILE A 99 12.92 -21.38 13.74
C ILE A 99 13.20 -22.04 15.09
N ALA A 100 13.82 -21.30 16.00
CA ALA A 100 14.15 -21.77 17.34
C ALA A 100 13.23 -21.16 18.40
N PHE A 101 12.72 -21.99 19.30
CA PHE A 101 11.86 -21.62 20.42
C PHE A 101 12.53 -21.95 21.76
N VAL A 102 12.15 -21.21 22.81
CA VAL A 102 12.66 -21.44 24.18
C VAL A 102 12.04 -22.66 24.87
N VAL A 103 10.93 -23.18 24.33
CA VAL A 103 10.23 -24.39 24.78
C VAL A 103 9.77 -25.18 23.55
N PRO A 104 9.54 -26.51 23.65
CA PRO A 104 8.98 -27.27 22.54
C PRO A 104 7.56 -26.79 22.20
N VAL A 105 7.32 -26.45 20.93
CA VAL A 105 5.99 -26.04 20.44
C VAL A 105 5.59 -26.87 19.24
N ALA A 106 4.31 -27.22 19.18
CA ALA A 106 3.64 -27.76 17.99
C ALA A 106 2.74 -26.69 17.39
N GLY A 107 2.60 -26.69 16.07
CA GLY A 107 1.78 -25.71 15.35
C GLY A 107 2.16 -25.63 13.88
N TYR A 108 2.13 -24.42 13.32
CA TYR A 108 2.41 -24.17 11.91
C TYR A 108 3.09 -22.82 11.68
N ALA A 109 3.71 -22.66 10.52
CA ALA A 109 4.33 -21.41 10.09
C ALA A 109 3.86 -21.00 8.70
N HIS A 110 3.47 -19.74 8.53
CA HIS A 110 3.24 -19.11 7.24
C HIS A 110 4.53 -18.44 6.78
N VAL A 111 5.02 -18.85 5.62
CA VAL A 111 6.25 -18.34 5.00
C VAL A 111 5.88 -17.56 3.74
N ILE A 112 6.09 -16.25 3.73
CA ILE A 112 5.57 -15.31 2.71
C ILE A 112 6.57 -14.24 2.27
#